data_AF-A0A1A7YMM2-F1
#
_entry.id   AF-A0A1A7YMM2-F1
#
_cell.length_a   1.000
_cell.length_b   1.000
_cell.length_c   1.000
_cell.angle_alpha   90.00
_cell.angle_beta   90.00
_cell.angle_gamma   90.00
#
_symmetry.space_group_name_H-M   'P 1'
#
loop_
_entity.id
_entity.type
_entity.pdbx_description
1 polymer ?
#
loop_
_entity_poly.entity_id
_entity_poly.type
_entity_poly.pdbx_seq_one_letter_code
_entity_poly.pdbx_strand_id
1 'polypeptide(L)' 'RRCRYETGGTVLAAQVALQRGLACSTAGGTHHAFPSYGSGFCLLNDLAVAAKYLMSNSSTKRRILIVDLDVHQV' A
#
# COMPACT_ATOMS: atom_id res chain seq x y z
N ARG A 1 -12.85 11.40 0.02
CA ARG A 1 -12.23 11.09 -1.30
C ARG A 1 -10.73 10.84 -1.18
N ARG A 2 -9.99 11.68 -0.44
CA ARG A 2 -8.56 11.55 -0.12
C ARG A 2 -8.06 10.10 0.06
N CYS A 3 -8.55 9.35 1.04
CA CYS A 3 -8.07 7.99 1.33
C CYS A 3 -8.14 7.03 0.14
N ARG A 4 -9.14 7.20 -0.76
CA ARG A 4 -9.25 6.38 -1.97
C ARG A 4 -8.17 6.72 -2.98
N TYR A 5 -7.77 7.99 -3.11
CA TYR A 5 -6.69 8.41 -3.99
C TYR A 5 -5.32 8.03 -3.43
N GLU A 6 -5.12 8.11 -2.12
CA GLU A 6 -3.89 7.63 -1.46
C GLU A 6 -3.71 6.13 -1.71
N THR A 7 -4.75 5.34 -1.42
CA THR A 7 -4.75 3.88 -1.64
C THR A 7 -4.56 3.52 -3.12
N GLY A 8 -5.33 4.16 -4.02
CA GLY A 8 -5.21 3.92 -5.45
C GLY A 8 -3.85 4.35 -6.03
N GLY A 9 -3.27 5.43 -5.49
CA GLY A 9 -1.94 5.91 -5.86
C GLY A 9 -0.85 4.89 -5.49
N THR A 10 -0.93 4.30 -4.31
CA THR A 10 0.01 3.24 -3.87
C THR A 10 -0.13 1.97 -4.72
N VAL A 11 -1.37 1.56 -5.06
CA VAL A 11 -1.59 0.43 -6.00
C VAL A 11 -1.00 0.73 -7.38
N LEU A 12 -1.27 1.91 -7.93
CA LEU A 12 -0.76 2.32 -9.24
C LEU A 12 0.78 2.39 -9.24
N ALA A 13 1.38 2.98 -8.21
CA ALA A 13 2.83 3.04 -8.08
C ALA A 13 3.44 1.62 -8.06
N ALA A 14 2.85 0.70 -7.30
CA ALA A 14 3.32 -0.67 -7.25
C ALA A 14 3.21 -1.38 -8.62
N GLN A 15 2.13 -1.16 -9.38
CA GLN A 15 1.99 -1.66 -10.75
C GLN A 15 3.03 -1.07 -11.71
N VAL A 16 3.28 0.24 -11.62
CA VAL A 16 4.29 0.93 -12.45
C VAL A 16 5.69 0.44 -12.10
N ALA A 17 6.00 0.23 -10.82
CA ALA A 17 7.28 -0.30 -10.38
C ALA A 17 7.55 -1.71 -10.94
N LEU A 18 6.53 -2.56 -11.05
CA LEU A 18 6.69 -3.88 -11.69
C LEU A 18 7.05 -3.80 -13.18
N GLN A 19 6.66 -2.71 -13.86
CA GLN A 19 6.97 -2.50 -15.28
C GLN A 19 8.28 -1.75 -15.49
N ARG A 20 8.61 -0.80 -14.60
CA ARG A 20 9.70 0.18 -14.77
C ARG A 20 10.84 0.02 -13.77
N GLY A 21 10.77 -0.94 -12.86
CA GLY A 21 11.74 -1.18 -11.79
C GLY A 21 11.48 -0.39 -10.51
N LEU A 22 11.09 0.89 -10.61
CA LEU A 22 10.84 1.76 -9.45
C LEU A 22 9.71 2.76 -9.73
N ALA A 23 8.90 3.03 -8.70
CA ALA A 23 7.92 4.11 -8.69
C ALA A 23 7.64 4.56 -7.25
N CYS A 24 7.07 5.75 -7.07
CA CYS A 24 6.80 6.34 -5.77
C CYS A 24 5.38 6.92 -5.71
N SER A 25 4.71 6.74 -4.58
CA SER A 25 3.48 7.45 -4.19
C SER A 25 3.78 8.26 -2.92
N THR A 26 3.75 9.59 -3.00
CA THR A 26 4.03 10.47 -1.86
C THR A 26 2.83 10.72 -0.96
N ALA A 27 1.64 10.27 -1.39
CA ALA A 27 0.40 10.41 -0.64
C ALA A 27 0.05 9.15 0.18
N GLY A 28 0.81 8.06 0.01
CA GLY A 28 0.58 6.78 0.68
C GLY A 28 1.28 6.66 2.04
N GLY A 29 1.39 5.42 2.53
CA GLY A 29 2.07 5.09 3.79
C GLY A 29 1.12 5.06 4.99
N THR A 30 -0.17 4.81 4.78
CA THR A 30 -1.19 4.84 5.83
C THR A 30 -1.23 3.53 6.63
N HIS A 31 -0.11 3.21 7.28
CA HIS A 31 0.18 1.90 7.86
C HIS A 31 -0.61 1.52 9.13
N HIS A 32 -1.28 2.45 9.81
CA HIS A 32 -1.94 2.19 11.08
C HIS A 32 -3.35 1.59 10.98
N ALA A 33 -3.97 1.57 9.79
CA ALA A 33 -5.34 1.06 9.68
C ALA A 33 -5.38 -0.48 9.75
N PHE A 34 -6.41 -0.99 10.43
CA PHE A 34 -6.69 -2.42 10.58
C PHE A 34 -7.81 -2.88 9.65
N PRO A 35 -8.04 -4.20 9.46
CA PRO A 35 -9.05 -4.69 8.54
C PRO A 35 -10.49 -4.21 8.82
N SER A 36 -10.82 -3.92 10.08
CA SER A 36 -12.18 -3.56 10.52
C SER A 36 -12.30 -2.16 11.12
N TYR A 37 -11.21 -1.40 11.29
CA TYR A 37 -11.24 -0.05 11.86
C TYR A 37 -9.99 0.76 11.47
N GLY A 38 -10.13 2.09 11.48
CA GLY A 38 -8.99 3.01 11.30
C GLY A 38 -8.28 3.31 12.62
N SER A 39 -7.00 3.65 12.55
CA SER A 39 -6.17 4.07 13.70
C SER A 39 -5.08 5.04 13.23
N GLY A 40 -4.51 5.85 14.13
CA GLY A 40 -3.38 6.72 13.81
C GLY A 40 -3.59 7.60 12.56
N PHE A 41 -4.78 8.21 12.44
CA PHE A 41 -5.19 9.00 11.27
C PHE A 41 -5.26 8.26 9.93
N CYS A 42 -5.07 6.93 9.93
CA CYS A 42 -5.17 6.06 8.77
C CYS A 42 -6.56 5.40 8.74
N LEU A 43 -7.35 5.71 7.70
CA LEU A 43 -8.66 5.07 7.50
C LEU A 43 -8.56 3.77 6.69
N LEU A 44 -7.64 3.71 5.73
CA LEU A 44 -7.36 2.54 4.91
C LEU A 44 -5.87 2.25 4.95
N ASN A 45 -5.48 0.98 5.00
CA ASN A 45 -4.08 0.57 4.96
C ASN A 45 -3.68 0.34 3.49
N ASP A 46 -3.09 1.35 2.88
CA ASP A 46 -2.77 1.33 1.46
C ASP A 46 -1.69 0.31 1.11
N LEU A 47 -0.72 0.09 2.00
CA LEU A 47 0.30 -0.95 1.90
C LEU A 47 -0.32 -2.34 1.84
N ALA A 48 -1.24 -2.65 2.78
CA ALA A 48 -1.93 -3.92 2.83
C ALA A 48 -2.84 -4.14 1.61
N VAL A 49 -3.54 -3.09 1.16
CA VAL A 49 -4.39 -3.14 -0.05
C VAL A 49 -3.54 -3.40 -1.29
N ALA A 50 -2.44 -2.66 -1.48
CA ALA A 50 -1.56 -2.82 -2.62
C ALA A 50 -0.91 -4.22 -2.64
N ALA A 51 -0.44 -4.71 -1.50
CA ALA A 51 0.13 -6.04 -1.38
C ALA A 51 -0.90 -7.12 -1.76
N LYS A 52 -2.10 -7.06 -1.19
CA LYS A 52 -3.18 -8.02 -1.48
C LYS A 52 -3.60 -7.96 -2.94
N TYR A 53 -3.74 -6.76 -3.51
CA TYR A 53 -4.07 -6.57 -4.92
C TYR A 53 -3.03 -7.23 -5.84
N LEU A 54 -1.74 -6.98 -5.60
CA LEU A 54 -0.68 -7.58 -6.40
C LEU A 54 -0.62 -9.11 -6.25
N MET A 55 -0.92 -9.65 -5.07
CA MET A 55 -0.98 -11.10 -4.86
C MET A 55 -2.19 -11.74 -5.57
N SER A 56 -3.34 -11.07 -5.58
CA SER A 56 -4.58 -11.56 -6.21
C SER A 56 -4.58 -11.44 -7.74
N ASN A 57 -3.91 -10.43 -8.28
CA ASN A 57 -3.91 -10.12 -9.72
C ASN A 57 -2.62 -10.56 -10.44
N SER A 58 -1.75 -11.31 -9.78
CA SER A 58 -0.53 -11.86 -10.38
C SER A 58 -0.73 -13.27 -10.92
N SER A 59 -0.22 -13.52 -12.13
CA SER A 59 -0.12 -14.87 -12.70
C SER A 59 0.89 -15.77 -11.96
N THR A 60 1.81 -15.18 -11.20
CA THR A 60 2.85 -15.88 -10.43
C THR A 60 2.74 -15.56 -8.94
N LYS A 61 3.04 -16.53 -8.07
CA LYS A 61 3.09 -16.29 -6.62
C LYS A 61 4.19 -15.25 -6.33
N ARG A 62 3.81 -14.10 -5.77
CA ARG A 62 4.75 -13.04 -5.35
C ARG A 62 4.88 -13.04 -3.84
N ARG A 63 6.12 -12.99 -3.36
CA ARG A 63 6.44 -12.60 -1.98
C ARG A 63 6.63 -11.09 -1.96
N ILE A 64 6.01 -10.42 -1.01
CA ILE A 64 6.08 -8.97 -0.85
C ILE A 64 6.75 -8.70 0.49
N LEU A 65 7.82 -7.92 0.46
CA LEU A 65 8.49 -7.40 1.64
C LEU A 65 8.07 -5.93 1.82
N ILE A 66 7.52 -5.60 2.98
CA ILE A 66 7.25 -4.22 3.40
C ILE A 66 8.33 -3.84 4.40
N VAL A 67 9.02 -2.74 4.12
CA VAL A 67 9.99 -2.14 5.05
C VAL A 67 9.39 -0.82 5.50
N ASP A 68 9.15 -0.71 6.80
CA ASP A 68 8.58 0.47 7.43
C ASP A 68 9.68 1.23 8.17
N LEU A 69 9.85 2.49 7.79
CA LEU A 69 10.84 3.40 8.35
C LEU A 69 10.19 4.57 9.09
N ASP A 70 8.86 4.56 9.26
CA ASP A 70 8.18 5.54 10.08
C ASP A 70 8.55 5.33 11.55
N VAL A 71 8.55 6.42 12.33
CA VAL A 71 8.91 6.38 13.75
C VAL A 71 7.84 5.68 14.60
N HIS A 72 6.60 5.60 14.10
CA HIS A 72 5.49 5.00 14.82
C HIS A 72 5.33 3.52 14.46
N GLN A 73 5.16 2.69 15.48
CA GLN A 73 4.73 1.30 15.33
C GLN A 73 3.39 1.12 16.05
N VAL A 74 2.40 0.56 15.36
CA VAL A 74 1.05 0.27 15.91
C VAL A 74 0.58 -1.09 15.41
#